data_AF-A0A4R1KV44-F1
#
_entry.id   AF-A0A4R1KV44-F1
#
_cell.length_a   1.000
_cell.length_b   1.000
_cell.length_c   1.000
_cell.angle_alpha   90.00
_cell.angle_beta   90.00
_cell.angle_gamma   90.00
#
_symmetry.space_group_name_H-M   'P 1'
#
loop_
_entity.id
_entity.type
_entity.pdbx_description
1 polymer ?
#
loop_
_entity_poly.entity_id
_entity_poly.type
_entity_poly.pdbx_seq_one_letter_code
_entity_poly.pdbx_strand_id
1 'polypeptide(L)'
;MKNIYYSKLIVCLLFGFVFISCDQDDSLEDTPLENTTKAEIVEESITVSEGEIPTFNLIQEDLVQNVVDNWEAIFVFPEVSGQVGVRVVGGTATEGEDYTFNLFTIQDFSPFLLQDGYYLGYDASTSLEHNISGIIDIIDDGIAEGTETIELQFYPIALGYIIIDDTLTININD
;
A
#
# COMPACT_ATOMS: atom_id res chain seq x y z
N MET A 1 -76.39 48.43 11.39
CA MET A 1 -76.64 47.82 12.72
C MET A 1 -75.47 46.91 13.04
N LYS A 2 -75.00 46.97 14.30
CA LYS A 2 -73.80 46.33 14.85
C LYS A 2 -73.88 44.80 14.78
N ASN A 3 -72.76 44.13 14.54
CA ASN A 3 -72.06 43.45 15.63
C ASN A 3 -70.63 43.06 15.24
N ILE A 4 -69.73 43.46 16.15
CA ILE A 4 -68.31 43.15 16.22
C ILE A 4 -68.19 41.84 17.01
N TYR A 5 -67.33 40.93 16.57
CA TYR A 5 -66.62 40.03 17.47
C TYR A 5 -65.15 39.94 17.03
N TYR A 6 -64.30 40.67 17.77
CA TYR A 6 -62.91 40.32 17.97
C TYR A 6 -62.83 38.96 18.67
N SER A 7 -61.83 38.14 18.37
CA SER A 7 -61.01 37.42 19.38
C SER A 7 -60.26 36.23 18.77
N LYS A 8 -58.92 36.29 18.85
CA LYS A 8 -57.96 35.17 18.98
C LYS A 8 -57.90 34.23 17.76
N LEU A 9 -56.81 34.16 17.00
CA LEU A 9 -55.56 33.56 17.45
C LEU A 9 -54.43 33.99 16.49
N ILE A 10 -53.69 35.03 16.85
CA ILE A 10 -52.26 35.14 16.50
C ILE A 10 -51.55 34.17 17.46
N VAL A 11 -50.44 33.57 17.00
CA VAL A 11 -49.57 32.57 17.65
C VAL A 11 -49.82 31.15 17.12
N CYS A 12 -49.04 30.79 16.09
CA CYS A 12 -48.37 29.49 15.90
C CYS A 12 -47.82 29.38 14.45
N LEU A 13 -46.99 30.32 14.02
CA LEU A 13 -46.26 30.22 12.74
C LEU A 13 -44.78 30.60 12.93
N LEU A 14 -44.23 30.18 14.08
CA LEU A 14 -42.87 30.50 14.50
C LEU A 14 -42.31 29.42 15.45
N PHE A 15 -42.57 28.14 15.16
CA PHE A 15 -41.93 26.98 15.83
C PHE A 15 -42.02 25.75 14.90
N GLY A 16 -41.39 25.85 13.73
CA GLY A 16 -41.39 24.78 12.73
C GLY A 16 -40.13 24.69 11.90
N PHE A 17 -39.03 25.31 12.34
CA PHE A 17 -37.68 24.98 11.88
C PHE A 17 -36.91 24.40 13.06
N VAL A 18 -37.45 23.29 13.59
CA VAL A 18 -36.68 22.36 14.41
C VAL A 18 -35.82 21.57 13.43
N PHE A 19 -34.54 21.90 13.42
CA PHE A 19 -33.41 20.99 13.21
C PHE A 19 -33.73 19.74 12.38
N ILE A 20 -33.60 19.87 11.06
CA ILE A 20 -32.98 18.82 10.26
C ILE A 20 -31.75 19.49 9.66
N SER A 21 -30.72 19.70 10.48
CA SER A 21 -29.39 19.50 9.94
C SER A 21 -29.33 18.00 9.70
N CYS A 22 -29.45 17.58 8.45
CA CYS A 22 -28.74 16.37 8.08
C CYS A 22 -27.30 16.67 8.45
N ASP A 23 -26.81 16.09 9.55
CA ASP A 23 -25.47 15.53 9.52
C ASP A 23 -25.49 14.60 8.30
N GLN A 24 -25.19 15.14 7.13
CA GLN A 24 -24.50 14.34 6.14
C GLN A 24 -23.13 14.17 6.75
N ASP A 25 -23.03 13.14 7.59
CA ASP A 25 -21.81 12.40 7.76
C ASP A 25 -21.40 11.99 6.34
N ASP A 26 -20.72 12.91 5.64
CA ASP A 26 -19.96 12.65 4.42
C ASP A 26 -18.69 11.89 4.82
N SER A 27 -18.80 10.89 5.71
CA SER A 27 -17.88 9.77 5.63
C SER A 27 -18.12 9.21 4.23
N LEU A 28 -17.15 9.47 3.35
CA LEU A 28 -16.98 8.70 2.14
C LEU A 28 -17.16 7.24 2.57
N GLU A 29 -18.23 6.62 2.10
CA GLU A 29 -18.40 5.19 2.25
C GLU A 29 -17.09 4.60 1.71
N ASP A 30 -16.35 3.87 2.54
CA ASP A 30 -15.20 3.09 2.11
C ASP A 30 -15.74 2.03 1.13
N THR A 31 -16.10 2.45 -0.08
CA THR A 31 -16.28 1.54 -1.19
C THR A 31 -14.91 0.90 -1.36
N PRO A 32 -14.78 -0.42 -1.11
CA PRO A 32 -13.55 -1.11 -1.44
C PRO A 32 -13.23 -0.76 -2.89
N LEU A 33 -11.99 -0.42 -3.21
CA LEU A 33 -11.59 -0.36 -4.61
C LEU A 33 -11.99 -1.72 -5.19
N GLU A 34 -12.98 -1.73 -6.09
CA GLU A 34 -13.33 -2.95 -6.82
C GLU A 34 -12.02 -3.44 -7.45
N ASN A 35 -11.62 -4.69 -7.16
CA ASN A 35 -10.37 -5.34 -7.57
C ASN A 35 -9.15 -5.25 -6.62
N THR A 36 -9.29 -4.91 -5.33
CA THR A 36 -8.17 -5.11 -4.36
C THR A 36 -8.07 -6.54 -3.86
N THR A 37 -6.85 -6.98 -3.54
CA THR A 37 -6.59 -8.26 -2.85
C THR A 37 -5.63 -8.07 -1.68
N LYS A 38 -5.79 -8.87 -0.62
CA LYS A 38 -4.79 -8.95 0.45
C LYS A 38 -3.64 -9.85 0.01
N ALA A 39 -2.44 -9.48 0.43
CA ALA A 39 -1.25 -10.28 0.27
C ALA A 39 -0.46 -10.38 1.57
N GLU A 40 0.32 -11.44 1.68
CA GLU A 40 1.24 -11.68 2.80
C GLU A 40 2.59 -12.21 2.30
N ILE A 41 3.66 -11.84 3.00
CA ILE A 41 4.96 -12.49 2.90
C ILE A 41 4.92 -13.75 3.74
N VAL A 42 5.24 -14.90 3.14
CA VAL A 42 5.14 -16.21 3.80
C VAL A 42 6.20 -16.35 4.91
N GLU A 43 7.39 -15.81 4.69
CA GLU A 43 8.51 -15.90 5.62
C GLU A 43 8.60 -14.67 6.54
N GLU A 44 8.73 -14.90 7.85
CA GLU A 44 9.10 -13.82 8.79
C GLU A 44 10.58 -13.44 8.68
N SER A 45 11.42 -14.42 8.32
CA SER A 45 12.86 -14.23 8.15
C SER A 45 13.46 -15.18 7.12
N ILE A 46 14.43 -14.69 6.37
CA ILE A 46 15.29 -15.50 5.50
C ILE A 46 16.76 -15.33 5.88
N THR A 47 17.60 -16.26 5.45
CA THR A 47 19.05 -16.20 5.64
C THR A 47 19.73 -16.42 4.30
N VAL A 48 20.69 -15.56 3.98
CA VAL A 48 21.43 -15.54 2.72
C VAL A 48 22.91 -15.34 3.02
N SER A 49 23.77 -15.86 2.17
CA SER A 49 25.20 -15.52 2.25
C SER A 49 25.50 -14.29 1.40
N GLU A 50 26.64 -13.65 1.65
CA GLU A 50 27.16 -12.62 0.75
C GLU A 50 27.24 -13.10 -0.71
N GLY A 51 26.90 -12.21 -1.64
CA GLY A 51 26.85 -12.51 -3.07
C GLY A 51 25.69 -13.41 -3.51
N GLU A 52 24.85 -13.91 -2.59
CA GLU A 52 23.64 -14.66 -2.92
C GLU A 52 22.42 -13.75 -3.10
N ILE A 53 21.44 -14.24 -3.87
CA ILE A 53 20.21 -13.50 -4.15
C ILE A 53 19.14 -13.91 -3.14
N PRO A 54 18.62 -12.98 -2.31
CA PRO A 54 17.51 -13.26 -1.42
C PRO A 54 16.26 -13.64 -2.20
N THR A 55 15.58 -14.67 -1.70
CA THR A 55 14.34 -15.19 -2.29
C THR A 55 13.32 -15.46 -1.17
N PHE A 56 12.09 -15.01 -1.37
CA PHE A 56 10.96 -15.22 -0.45
C PHE A 56 9.66 -15.36 -1.24
N ASN A 57 8.59 -15.77 -0.58
CA ASN A 57 7.30 -15.98 -1.21
C ASN A 57 6.30 -14.91 -0.76
N LEU A 58 5.56 -14.40 -1.73
CA LEU A 58 4.39 -13.56 -1.51
C LEU A 58 3.17 -14.34 -1.98
N ILE A 59 2.14 -14.42 -1.15
CA ILE A 59 0.85 -14.99 -1.54
C ILE A 59 -0.25 -13.95 -1.45
N GLN A 60 -1.29 -14.11 -2.26
CA GLN A 60 -2.46 -13.23 -2.28
C GLN A 60 -3.76 -14.03 -2.25
N GLU A 61 -4.83 -13.42 -1.74
CA GLU A 61 -6.13 -14.10 -1.56
C GLU A 61 -6.87 -14.30 -2.90
N ASP A 62 -6.78 -13.32 -3.80
CA ASP A 62 -7.54 -13.26 -5.05
C ASP A 62 -6.66 -12.76 -6.19
N LEU A 63 -6.95 -13.17 -7.43
CA LEU A 63 -6.28 -12.62 -8.61
C LEU A 63 -6.72 -11.18 -8.86
N VAL A 64 -5.77 -10.31 -9.18
CA VAL A 64 -6.06 -8.93 -9.59
C VAL A 64 -6.28 -8.91 -11.10
N GLN A 65 -7.46 -8.47 -11.52
CA GLN A 65 -7.75 -8.35 -12.95
C GLN A 65 -6.88 -7.23 -13.54
N ASN A 66 -6.20 -7.51 -14.66
CA ASN A 66 -5.45 -6.50 -15.40
C ASN A 66 -6.40 -5.38 -15.86
N VAL A 67 -6.42 -4.26 -15.13
CA VAL A 67 -7.26 -3.10 -15.47
C VAL A 67 -6.56 -2.31 -16.58
N VAL A 68 -6.49 -2.89 -17.77
CA VAL A 68 -5.97 -2.20 -18.99
C VAL A 68 -6.98 -1.16 -19.52
N ASP A 69 -8.14 -1.02 -18.89
CA ASP A 69 -9.20 -0.12 -19.34
C ASP A 69 -9.21 1.25 -18.62
N ASN A 70 -8.38 1.44 -17.58
CA ASN A 70 -8.31 2.72 -16.88
C ASN A 70 -7.16 3.58 -17.44
N TRP A 71 -7.50 4.45 -18.40
CA TRP A 71 -6.58 5.37 -19.07
C TRP A 71 -5.73 6.22 -18.10
N GLU A 72 -6.22 6.48 -16.89
CA GLU A 72 -5.48 7.23 -15.86
C GLU A 72 -4.38 6.39 -15.16
N ALA A 73 -4.52 5.07 -15.10
CA ALA A 73 -3.52 4.16 -14.51
C ALA A 73 -2.35 3.85 -15.47
N ILE A 74 -2.62 3.83 -16.78
CA ILE A 74 -1.65 3.51 -17.84
C ILE A 74 -0.51 4.53 -17.94
N PHE A 75 -0.73 5.79 -17.53
CA PHE A 75 0.32 6.82 -17.57
C PHE A 75 1.22 6.84 -16.32
N VAL A 76 0.87 6.10 -15.26
CA VAL A 76 1.54 6.19 -13.96
C VAL A 76 2.30 4.90 -13.62
N PHE A 77 1.88 3.73 -14.09
CA PHE A 77 2.53 2.43 -13.76
C PHE A 77 2.72 1.57 -15.02
N PRO A 78 3.87 0.89 -15.25
CA PRO A 78 3.98 -0.16 -16.25
C PRO A 78 3.04 -1.33 -15.92
N GLU A 79 2.83 -2.18 -16.93
CA GLU A 79 1.88 -3.29 -17.12
C GLU A 79 1.78 -4.39 -16.03
N VAL A 80 2.16 -4.14 -14.78
CA VAL A 80 2.07 -5.12 -13.69
C VAL A 80 0.80 -4.90 -12.87
N SER A 81 0.07 -6.00 -12.64
CA SER A 81 -1.19 -6.04 -11.89
C SER A 81 -0.98 -5.94 -10.38
N GLY A 82 0.17 -6.42 -9.86
CA GLY A 82 0.56 -6.34 -8.45
C GLY A 82 1.58 -5.24 -8.21
N GLN A 83 1.31 -4.39 -7.21
CA GLN A 83 2.13 -3.20 -6.89
C GLN A 83 2.25 -3.07 -5.38
N VAL A 84 3.48 -3.13 -4.86
CA VAL A 84 3.80 -3.09 -3.43
C VAL A 84 4.95 -2.13 -3.18
N GLY A 85 4.86 -1.35 -2.10
CA GLY A 85 5.94 -0.51 -1.63
C GLY A 85 6.85 -1.30 -0.70
N VAL A 86 8.16 -1.12 -0.82
CA VAL A 86 9.17 -1.75 0.03
C VAL A 86 10.06 -0.68 0.64
N ARG A 87 10.34 -0.76 1.93
CA ARG A 87 11.32 0.14 2.57
C ARG A 87 12.08 -0.56 3.68
N VAL A 88 13.28 -0.08 3.94
CA VAL A 88 14.08 -0.52 5.09
C VAL A 88 13.58 0.22 6.33
N VAL A 89 13.18 -0.52 7.35
CA VAL A 89 12.66 0.02 8.63
C VAL A 89 13.59 -0.25 9.82
N GLY A 90 14.59 -1.09 9.63
CA GLY A 90 15.55 -1.49 10.65
C GLY A 90 16.63 -2.42 10.09
N GLY A 91 17.47 -2.93 10.98
CA GLY A 91 18.61 -3.78 10.64
C GLY A 91 19.96 -3.18 11.03
N THR A 92 21.01 -3.97 10.86
CA THR A 92 22.41 -3.54 11.04
C THR A 92 23.14 -3.28 9.74
N ALA A 93 22.68 -3.92 8.64
CA ALA A 93 23.26 -3.76 7.32
C ALA A 93 22.98 -2.36 6.76
N THR A 94 23.92 -1.85 5.99
CA THR A 94 24.00 -0.52 5.41
C THR A 94 23.85 -0.59 3.88
N GLU A 95 22.89 0.16 3.34
CA GLU A 95 22.71 0.26 1.89
C GLU A 95 23.93 0.92 1.23
N GLY A 96 24.45 0.27 0.19
CA GLY A 96 25.64 0.66 -0.56
C GLY A 96 26.95 0.06 -0.04
N GLU A 97 26.94 -0.55 1.15
CA GLU A 97 28.07 -1.30 1.72
C GLU A 97 27.73 -2.80 1.69
N ASP A 98 26.61 -3.20 2.29
CA ASP A 98 26.26 -4.61 2.48
C ASP A 98 25.19 -5.09 1.48
N TYR A 99 24.38 -4.16 0.96
CA TYR A 99 23.36 -4.46 -0.04
C TYR A 99 23.01 -3.26 -0.94
N THR A 100 22.38 -3.53 -2.08
CA THR A 100 21.76 -2.50 -2.92
C THR A 100 20.38 -2.94 -3.41
N PHE A 101 19.45 -2.00 -3.55
CA PHE A 101 18.16 -2.27 -4.18
C PHE A 101 18.26 -2.30 -5.70
N ASN A 102 17.63 -3.31 -6.30
CA ASN A 102 17.42 -3.44 -7.74
C ASN A 102 16.01 -2.98 -8.17
N LEU A 103 15.47 -2.01 -7.44
CA LEU A 103 14.14 -1.47 -7.65
C LEU A 103 14.22 0.03 -7.89
N PHE A 104 13.25 0.57 -8.63
CA PHE A 104 13.08 2.01 -8.73
C PHE A 104 12.57 2.56 -7.41
N THR A 105 13.00 3.77 -7.04
CA THR A 105 12.34 4.47 -5.95
C THR A 105 10.90 4.80 -6.36
N ILE A 106 9.98 4.86 -5.41
CA ILE A 106 8.59 5.21 -5.68
C ILE A 106 8.49 6.64 -6.25
N GLN A 107 9.40 7.53 -5.88
CA GLN A 107 9.43 8.91 -6.40
C GLN A 107 9.90 8.97 -7.86
N ASP A 108 10.89 8.16 -8.23
CA ASP A 108 11.33 8.05 -9.63
C ASP A 108 10.24 7.42 -10.50
N PHE A 109 9.48 6.51 -9.91
CA PHE A 109 8.38 5.83 -10.56
C PHE A 109 7.16 6.75 -10.74
N SER A 110 6.71 7.41 -9.66
CA SER A 110 5.64 8.39 -9.69
C SER A 110 5.85 9.44 -8.59
N PRO A 111 6.25 10.66 -8.94
CA PRO A 111 6.50 11.73 -7.97
C PRO A 111 5.22 12.20 -7.25
N PHE A 112 4.04 11.77 -7.71
CA PHE A 112 2.76 12.14 -7.13
C PHE A 112 2.33 11.25 -5.97
N LEU A 113 2.93 10.06 -5.80
CA LEU A 113 2.55 9.14 -4.73
C LEU A 113 2.97 9.64 -3.34
N LEU A 114 3.93 10.58 -3.25
CA LEU A 114 4.43 11.15 -2.00
C LEU A 114 4.79 10.10 -0.93
N GLN A 115 5.15 8.89 -1.37
CA GLN A 115 5.58 7.75 -0.55
C GLN A 115 7.10 7.54 -0.69
N ASP A 116 7.74 6.99 0.34
CA ASP A 116 9.17 6.74 0.43
C ASP A 116 9.53 5.26 0.28
N GLY A 117 10.68 4.95 -0.33
CA GLY A 117 11.12 3.58 -0.57
C GLY A 117 11.01 3.17 -2.03
N TYR A 118 10.83 1.88 -2.25
CA TYR A 118 11.05 1.20 -3.53
C TYR A 118 9.76 0.58 -4.07
N TYR A 119 9.64 0.57 -5.39
CA TYR A 119 8.51 -0.01 -6.11
C TYR A 119 8.77 -1.47 -6.46
N LEU A 120 7.97 -2.39 -5.89
CA LEU A 120 7.94 -3.80 -6.25
C LEU A 120 6.71 -4.09 -7.13
N GLY A 121 6.97 -4.50 -8.36
CA GLY A 121 5.95 -4.92 -9.31
C GLY A 121 5.98 -6.43 -9.56
N TYR A 122 4.82 -7.08 -9.61
CA TYR A 122 4.70 -8.51 -9.96
C TYR A 122 3.37 -8.80 -10.66
N ASP A 123 3.24 -9.97 -11.30
CA ASP A 123 2.01 -10.34 -12.02
C ASP A 123 0.97 -11.01 -11.12
N ALA A 124 0.23 -10.19 -10.38
CA ALA A 124 -0.90 -10.60 -9.55
C ALA A 124 -2.12 -11.15 -10.34
N SER A 125 -2.08 -11.20 -11.68
CA SER A 125 -3.23 -11.59 -12.51
C SER A 125 -3.25 -13.07 -12.88
N THR A 126 -2.12 -13.77 -12.72
CA THR A 126 -1.95 -15.15 -13.20
C THR A 126 -1.70 -16.18 -12.10
N SER A 127 -1.19 -15.75 -10.93
CA SER A 127 -0.88 -16.64 -9.81
C SER A 127 -1.31 -16.04 -8.47
N LEU A 128 -1.66 -16.91 -7.52
CA LEU A 128 -1.87 -16.55 -6.12
C LEU A 128 -0.59 -16.67 -5.28
N GLU A 129 0.45 -17.31 -5.82
CA GLU A 129 1.75 -17.52 -5.17
C GLU A 129 2.85 -16.99 -6.07
N HIS A 130 3.75 -16.19 -5.50
CA HIS A 130 4.80 -15.48 -6.21
C HIS A 130 6.13 -15.68 -5.51
N ASN A 131 7.11 -16.19 -6.26
CA ASN A 131 8.48 -16.27 -5.79
C ASN A 131 9.20 -14.95 -6.13
N ILE A 132 9.45 -14.14 -5.11
CA ILE A 132 10.11 -12.85 -5.23
C ILE A 132 11.61 -13.06 -5.06
N SER A 133 12.39 -12.60 -6.03
CA SER A 133 13.85 -12.68 -6.02
C SER A 133 14.45 -11.48 -6.76
N GLY A 134 15.74 -11.20 -6.50
CA GLY A 134 16.49 -10.19 -7.24
C GLY A 134 16.06 -8.75 -6.99
N ILE A 135 15.28 -8.49 -5.92
CA ILE A 135 14.89 -7.12 -5.53
C ILE A 135 16.00 -6.39 -4.77
N ILE A 136 16.93 -7.14 -4.19
CA ILE A 136 18.10 -6.69 -3.46
C ILE A 136 19.28 -7.57 -3.92
N ASP A 137 20.43 -6.96 -4.19
CA ASP A 137 21.71 -7.64 -4.30
C ASP A 137 22.45 -7.53 -2.98
N ILE A 138 22.89 -8.66 -2.43
CA ILE A 138 23.79 -8.71 -1.27
C ILE A 138 25.22 -8.61 -1.79
N ILE A 139 25.98 -7.67 -1.24
CA ILE A 139 27.35 -7.39 -1.65
C ILE A 139 28.27 -8.44 -1.01
N ASP A 140 29.19 -9.00 -1.81
CA ASP A 140 30.35 -9.77 -1.32
C ASP A 140 31.55 -8.83 -1.37
N ASP A 141 31.93 -8.32 -0.21
CA ASP A 141 33.04 -7.37 -0.06
C ASP A 141 34.33 -8.06 0.44
N GLY A 142 34.22 -9.30 0.92
CA GLY A 142 35.29 -10.14 1.43
C GLY A 142 35.83 -9.71 2.80
N ILE A 143 35.08 -8.92 3.57
CA ILE A 143 35.40 -8.45 4.91
C ILE A 143 34.57 -9.25 5.92
N ALA A 144 35.26 -9.80 6.93
CA ALA A 144 34.57 -10.61 7.91
C ALA A 144 33.87 -9.79 9.00
N GLU A 145 32.55 -9.65 8.94
CA GLU A 145 31.74 -8.76 9.79
C GLU A 145 30.72 -9.50 10.67
N GLY A 146 30.53 -10.79 10.43
CA GLY A 146 29.57 -11.62 11.14
C GLY A 146 28.18 -11.56 10.53
N THR A 147 27.13 -11.81 11.32
CA THR A 147 25.76 -11.78 10.80
C THR A 147 25.19 -10.36 10.89
N GLU A 148 24.73 -9.86 9.76
CA GLU A 148 24.01 -8.61 9.66
C GLU A 148 22.55 -8.80 9.28
N THR A 149 21.73 -7.76 9.47
CA THR A 149 20.30 -7.84 9.19
C THR A 149 19.75 -6.66 8.39
N ILE A 150 18.75 -6.92 7.56
CA ILE A 150 17.88 -5.93 6.93
C ILE A 150 16.44 -6.23 7.36
N GLU A 151 15.72 -5.25 7.90
CA GLU A 151 14.27 -5.35 8.13
C GLU A 151 13.52 -4.59 7.04
N LEU A 152 12.80 -5.33 6.19
CA LEU A 152 12.03 -4.81 5.06
C LEU A 152 10.55 -4.76 5.39
N GLN A 153 9.95 -3.58 5.37
CA GLN A 153 8.50 -3.44 5.43
C GLN A 153 7.90 -3.40 4.02
N PHE A 154 6.87 -4.23 3.81
CA PHE A 154 6.01 -4.25 2.64
C PHE A 154 4.71 -3.54 2.96
N TYR A 155 4.29 -2.60 2.12
CA TYR A 155 3.14 -1.74 2.40
C TYR A 155 2.38 -1.38 1.11
N PRO A 156 1.11 -0.93 1.21
CA PRO A 156 0.30 -0.66 0.02
C PRO A 156 0.74 0.66 -0.63
N ILE A 157 0.85 0.64 -1.96
CA ILE A 157 1.02 1.86 -2.75
C ILE A 157 -0.37 2.48 -2.99
N ALA A 158 -0.49 3.81 -2.90
CA ALA A 158 -1.78 4.50 -2.90
C ALA A 158 -2.68 4.24 -4.14
N LEU A 159 -2.10 3.76 -5.25
CA LEU A 159 -2.82 3.39 -6.48
C LEU A 159 -2.73 1.88 -6.79
N GLY A 160 -2.13 1.10 -5.90
CA GLY A 160 -1.99 -0.34 -6.03
C GLY A 160 -3.24 -1.07 -5.57
N TYR A 161 -3.46 -2.24 -6.16
CA TYR A 161 -4.56 -3.14 -5.81
C TYR A 161 -4.19 -4.15 -4.71
N ILE A 162 -2.94 -4.12 -4.23
CA ILE A 162 -2.42 -5.05 -3.23
C ILE A 162 -2.43 -4.39 -1.86
N ILE A 163 -3.07 -5.05 -0.91
CA ILE A 163 -3.12 -4.66 0.51
C ILE A 163 -2.17 -5.59 1.28
N ILE A 164 -1.10 -5.05 1.84
CA ILE A 164 -0.07 -5.79 2.59
C ILE A 164 0.49 -4.89 3.70
N ASP A 165 0.83 -5.45 4.86
CA ASP A 165 1.51 -4.74 5.96
C ASP A 165 2.37 -5.74 6.74
N ASP A 166 3.41 -6.23 6.07
CA ASP A 166 4.29 -7.27 6.58
C ASP A 166 5.73 -6.77 6.69
N THR A 167 6.51 -7.44 7.54
CA THR A 167 7.94 -7.20 7.67
C THR A 167 8.71 -8.49 7.50
N LEU A 168 9.71 -8.48 6.62
CA LEU A 168 10.66 -9.57 6.41
C LEU A 168 12.02 -9.19 6.98
N THR A 169 12.62 -10.09 7.77
CA THR A 169 14.02 -9.95 8.19
C THR A 169 14.94 -10.76 7.28
N ILE A 170 15.86 -10.11 6.59
CA ILE A 170 16.95 -10.79 5.87
C ILE A 170 18.16 -10.83 6.78
N ASN A 171 18.67 -12.03 7.06
CA ASN A 171 19.94 -12.22 7.76
C ASN A 171 21.02 -12.50 6.73
N ILE A 172 22.05 -11.67 6.70
CA ILE A 172 23.22 -11.79 5.82
C ILE A 172 24.32 -12.49 6.61
N ASN A 173 24.80 -13.60 6.09
CA ASN A 173 25.97 -14.28 6.60
C ASN A 173 27.16 -14.04 5.69
N ASP A 174 28.24 -13.62 6.30
CA ASP A 174 29.60 -13.67 5.78
C ASP A 174 30.20 -15.10 5.85
#